data_AF-A0A060SQE7-F1
#
_entry.id   AF-A0A060SQE7-F1
#
_cell.length_a   1.000
_cell.length_b   1.000
_cell.length_c   1.000
_cell.angle_alpha   90.00
_cell.angle_beta   90.00
_cell.angle_gamma   90.00
#
_symmetry.space_group_name_H-M   'P 1'
#
loop_
_entity.id
_entity.type
_entity.pdbx_description
1 polymer ?
#
loop_
_entity_poly.entity_id
_entity_poly.type
_entity_poly.pdbx_seq_one_letter_code
_entity_poly.pdbx_strand_id
1 'polypeptide(L)'
;MRFSTTISALAFAAVALAQDVTIHVGSQNGTAGLFFDPPSVKASNGSVITFVFDGAPGNHTVAQSSFPKPCEPLANGFDSGYIFVPQGSSGPFPTFNLTIQNDAAPIWFYCAQSKPAPHCLAGMVG
;
A
#
# COMPACT_ATOMS: atom_id res chain seq x y z
N MET A 1 -29.08 54.78 16.43
CA MET A 1 -29.36 53.53 15.69
C MET A 1 -28.09 52.69 15.72
N ARG A 2 -28.06 51.58 16.46
CA ARG A 2 -26.89 50.67 16.52
C ARG A 2 -27.23 49.43 15.70
N PHE A 3 -26.61 49.27 14.55
CA PHE A 3 -26.76 48.08 13.71
C PHE A 3 -25.76 47.02 14.20
N SER A 4 -26.28 45.89 14.66
CA SER A 4 -25.50 44.73 15.05
C SER A 4 -25.52 43.74 13.88
N THR A 5 -24.38 43.56 13.22
CA THR A 5 -24.23 42.61 12.11
C THR A 5 -23.66 41.31 12.63
N THR A 6 -24.49 40.27 12.70
CA THR A 6 -24.06 38.90 12.98
C THR A 6 -23.43 38.30 11.73
N ILE A 7 -22.13 38.04 11.78
CA ILE A 7 -21.40 37.29 10.75
C ILE A 7 -21.67 35.80 11.02
N SER A 8 -22.53 35.16 10.21
CA SER A 8 -22.66 33.71 10.18
C SER A 8 -21.46 33.12 9.44
N ALA A 9 -20.63 32.36 10.16
CA ALA A 9 -19.58 31.56 9.55
C ALA A 9 -20.19 30.26 8.99
N LEU A 10 -20.19 30.11 7.67
CA LEU A 10 -20.45 28.82 7.01
C LEU A 10 -19.23 27.92 7.23
N ALA A 11 -19.37 26.89 8.07
CA ALA A 11 -18.39 25.83 8.19
C ALA A 11 -18.44 24.95 6.92
N PHE A 12 -17.41 25.03 6.08
CA PHE A 12 -17.20 24.06 5.02
C PHE A 12 -16.75 22.74 5.66
N ALA A 13 -17.64 21.76 5.74
CA ALA A 13 -17.26 20.39 6.02
C ALA A 13 -16.51 19.85 4.80
N ALA A 14 -15.19 19.72 4.90
CA ALA A 14 -14.39 19.04 3.90
C ALA A 14 -14.75 17.55 3.95
N VAL A 15 -15.48 17.08 2.94
CA VAL A 15 -15.71 15.65 2.74
C VAL A 15 -14.39 15.07 2.20
N ALA A 16 -13.69 14.28 3.01
CA ALA A 16 -12.57 13.49 2.53
C ALA A 16 -13.11 12.41 1.58
N LEU A 17 -12.83 12.52 0.29
CA LEU A 17 -13.04 11.44 -0.67
C LEU A 17 -12.00 10.35 -0.37
N ALA A 18 -12.46 9.14 -0.01
CA ALA A 18 -11.58 7.99 0.05
C ALA A 18 -11.01 7.74 -1.35
N GLN A 19 -9.69 7.73 -1.49
CA GLN A 19 -9.02 7.39 -2.74
C GLN A 19 -8.85 5.88 -2.81
N ASP A 20 -9.29 5.29 -3.92
CA ASP A 20 -8.96 3.91 -4.27
C ASP A 20 -7.60 3.91 -4.96
N VAL A 21 -6.59 3.40 -4.27
CA VAL A 21 -5.21 3.35 -4.76
C VAL A 21 -4.79 1.89 -4.89
N THR A 22 -4.28 1.51 -6.06
CA THR A 22 -3.81 0.14 -6.31
C THR A 22 -2.29 0.10 -6.39
N ILE A 23 -1.71 -0.93 -5.74
CA ILE A 23 -0.31 -1.33 -5.92
C ILE A 23 -0.29 -2.78 -6.38
N HIS A 24 0.30 -3.02 -7.54
CA HIS A 24 0.51 -4.37 -8.06
C HIS A 24 1.69 -5.02 -7.33
N VAL A 25 1.53 -6.28 -6.93
CA VAL A 25 2.51 -7.06 -6.18
C VAL A 25 3.00 -8.21 -7.03
N GLY A 26 4.30 -8.25 -7.24
CA GLY A 26 4.94 -9.28 -8.06
C GLY A 26 4.84 -9.02 -9.56
N SER A 27 4.32 -7.88 -10.00
CA SER A 27 4.30 -7.48 -11.40
C SER A 27 4.60 -5.99 -11.58
N GLN A 28 5.11 -5.63 -12.76
CA GLN A 28 5.22 -4.25 -13.21
C GLN A 28 4.73 -4.18 -14.65
N ASN A 29 3.76 -3.31 -14.93
CA ASN A 29 3.10 -3.21 -16.24
C ASN A 29 2.67 -4.59 -16.81
N GLY A 30 2.15 -5.48 -15.96
CA GLY A 30 1.70 -6.82 -16.32
C GLY A 30 2.82 -7.86 -16.54
N THR A 31 4.08 -7.49 -16.36
CA THR A 31 5.21 -8.42 -16.41
C THR A 31 5.56 -8.89 -15.01
N ALA A 32 5.56 -10.20 -14.77
CA ALA A 32 5.91 -10.77 -13.47
C ALA A 32 7.37 -10.48 -13.08
N GLY A 33 7.63 -10.19 -11.81
CA GLY A 33 8.94 -9.86 -11.28
C GLY A 33 8.93 -9.51 -9.79
N LEU A 34 10.03 -8.94 -9.30
CA LEU A 34 10.19 -8.61 -7.87
C LEU A 34 9.82 -7.15 -7.61
N PHE A 35 8.56 -6.79 -7.86
CA PHE A 35 8.11 -5.40 -7.90
C PHE A 35 6.91 -5.12 -6.98
N PHE A 36 6.90 -3.90 -6.47
CA PHE A 36 5.68 -3.18 -6.14
C PHE A 36 5.49 -2.10 -7.21
N ASP A 37 4.34 -2.05 -7.86
CA ASP A 37 4.10 -1.13 -8.98
C ASP A 37 2.76 -0.38 -8.81
N PRO A 38 2.76 0.94 -8.59
CA PRO A 38 3.94 1.76 -8.34
C PRO A 38 4.59 1.40 -6.98
N PRO A 39 5.89 1.65 -6.80
CA PRO A 39 6.58 1.36 -5.54
C PRO A 39 6.22 2.34 -4.42
N SER A 40 5.63 3.49 -4.75
CA SER A 40 5.22 4.49 -3.75
C SER A 40 4.00 5.26 -4.23
N VAL A 41 3.13 5.62 -3.29
CA VAL A 41 1.91 6.39 -3.55
C VAL A 41 1.74 7.47 -2.49
N LYS A 42 0.98 8.51 -2.81
CA LYS A 42 0.45 9.45 -1.82
C LYS A 42 -1.02 9.15 -1.62
N ALA A 43 -1.45 9.07 -0.37
CA ALA A 43 -2.84 8.82 -0.02
C ALA A 43 -3.20 9.59 1.24
N SER A 44 -4.44 10.06 1.34
CA SER A 44 -4.95 10.79 2.51
C SER A 44 -5.60 9.84 3.52
N ASN A 45 -5.80 10.31 4.76
CA ASN A 45 -6.55 9.56 5.77
C ASN A 45 -7.90 9.07 5.26
N GLY A 46 -8.22 7.81 5.53
CA GLY A 46 -9.42 7.11 5.06
C GLY A 46 -9.29 6.47 3.67
N SER A 47 -8.21 6.72 2.92
CA SER A 47 -7.95 6.01 1.65
C SER A 47 -7.68 4.53 1.90
N VAL A 48 -7.99 3.69 0.92
CA VAL A 48 -7.66 2.26 0.95
C VAL A 48 -6.65 1.96 -0.13
N ILE A 49 -5.47 1.50 0.30
CA ILE A 49 -4.46 0.95 -0.61
C ILE A 49 -4.78 -0.53 -0.82
N THR A 50 -5.09 -0.89 -2.05
CA THR A 50 -5.34 -2.28 -2.46
C THR A 50 -4.08 -2.82 -3.10
N PHE A 51 -3.43 -3.76 -2.42
CA PHE A 51 -2.32 -4.53 -2.97
C PHE A 51 -2.88 -5.71 -3.76
N VAL A 52 -2.64 -5.77 -5.07
CA VAL A 52 -3.14 -6.83 -5.96
C VAL A 52 -1.99 -7.76 -6.33
N PHE A 53 -2.10 -9.04 -5.98
CA PHE A 53 -1.05 -10.03 -6.22
C PHE A 53 -1.25 -10.67 -7.59
N ASP A 54 -0.70 -10.05 -8.64
CA ASP A 54 -0.87 -10.46 -10.04
C ASP A 54 0.45 -10.87 -10.73
N GLY A 55 1.55 -10.91 -9.99
CA GLY A 55 2.80 -11.55 -10.41
C GLY A 55 2.67 -13.07 -10.54
N ALA A 56 2.31 -13.57 -11.72
CA ALA A 56 2.14 -14.99 -11.99
C ALA A 56 3.27 -15.56 -12.89
N PRO A 57 4.03 -16.59 -12.44
CA PRO A 57 4.06 -17.13 -11.09
C PRO A 57 4.81 -16.22 -10.10
N GLY A 58 4.42 -16.25 -8.82
CA GLY A 58 5.08 -15.45 -7.79
C GLY A 58 4.61 -15.79 -6.38
N ASN A 59 5.50 -15.67 -5.39
CA ASN A 59 5.16 -15.81 -3.96
C ASN A 59 5.68 -14.59 -3.19
N HIS A 60 4.77 -13.67 -2.87
CA HIS A 60 5.12 -12.37 -2.33
C HIS A 60 4.40 -12.10 -1.01
N THR A 61 4.85 -11.06 -0.31
CA THR A 61 4.20 -10.51 0.89
C THR A 61 4.17 -9.00 0.76
N VAL A 62 3.33 -8.36 1.56
CA VAL A 62 3.39 -6.94 1.89
C VAL A 62 3.48 -6.85 3.40
N ALA A 63 4.68 -6.69 3.92
CA ALA A 63 4.94 -6.58 5.35
C ALA A 63 5.44 -5.17 5.67
N GLN A 64 4.96 -4.58 6.76
CA GLN A 64 5.40 -3.26 7.19
C GLN A 64 6.84 -3.32 7.71
N SER A 65 7.64 -2.32 7.33
CA SER A 65 9.01 -2.12 7.80
C SER A 65 9.20 -0.68 8.27
N SER A 66 10.45 -0.24 8.35
CA SER A 66 10.80 1.14 8.67
C SER A 66 11.89 1.62 7.74
N PHE A 67 11.99 2.94 7.55
CA PHE A 67 13.06 3.55 6.76
C PHE A 67 14.47 3.03 7.10
N PRO A 68 14.92 3.00 8.38
CA PRO A 68 16.28 2.52 8.70
C PRO A 68 16.45 1.00 8.56
N LYS A 69 15.36 0.23 8.53
CA LYS A 69 15.37 -1.24 8.48
C LYS A 69 14.34 -1.72 7.47
N PRO A 70 14.57 -1.50 6.15
CA PRO A 70 13.55 -1.70 5.13
C PRO A 70 13.22 -3.17 4.88
N CYS A 71 14.11 -4.09 5.25
CA CYS A 71 13.95 -5.53 5.09
C CYS A 71 13.75 -6.29 6.41
N GLU A 72 13.32 -5.59 7.47
CA GLU A 72 12.95 -6.19 8.75
C GLU A 72 11.50 -5.86 9.08
N PRO A 73 10.74 -6.79 9.68
CA PRO A 73 9.38 -6.51 10.10
C PRO A 73 9.37 -5.44 11.19
N LEU A 74 8.46 -4.47 11.05
CA LEU A 74 8.19 -3.51 12.11
C LEU A 74 7.42 -4.20 13.24
N ALA A 75 7.85 -3.97 14.49
CA ALA A 75 7.12 -4.47 15.65
C ALA A 75 5.68 -3.96 15.66
N ASN A 76 4.71 -4.87 15.75
CA ASN A 76 3.27 -4.60 15.62
C ASN A 76 2.84 -4.00 14.27
N GLY A 77 3.68 -4.10 13.24
CA GLY A 77 3.34 -3.74 11.88
C GLY A 77 2.39 -4.76 11.24
N PHE A 78 1.80 -4.40 10.11
CA PHE A 78 0.96 -5.32 9.34
C PHE A 78 1.81 -6.32 8.52
N ASP A 79 1.20 -7.44 8.17
CA ASP A 79 1.75 -8.42 7.23
C ASP A 79 0.60 -9.11 6.49
N SER A 80 0.66 -9.16 5.15
CA SER A 80 -0.28 -9.92 4.33
C SER A 80 -0.12 -11.44 4.48
N GLY A 81 1.02 -11.89 4.98
CA GLY A 81 1.49 -13.27 4.84
C GLY A 81 1.95 -13.57 3.41
N TYR A 82 2.45 -14.79 3.21
CA TYR A 82 2.86 -15.30 1.89
C TYR A 82 1.65 -15.61 1.02
N ILE A 83 1.57 -14.93 -0.12
CA ILE A 83 0.53 -15.12 -1.12
C ILE A 83 1.20 -15.63 -2.39
N PHE A 84 0.91 -16.89 -2.70
CA PHE A 84 1.39 -17.56 -3.91
C PHE A 84 0.35 -17.46 -5.03
N VAL A 85 0.81 -17.03 -6.20
CA VAL A 85 0.05 -16.97 -7.44
C VAL A 85 0.70 -17.94 -8.43
N PRO A 86 0.00 -19.00 -8.88
CA PRO A 86 0.57 -19.99 -9.78
C PRO A 86 0.73 -19.46 -11.21
N GLN A 87 1.58 -20.12 -11.99
CA GLN A 87 1.75 -19.82 -13.41
C GLN A 87 0.43 -20.05 -14.17
N GLY A 88 0.10 -19.14 -15.09
CA GLY A 88 -1.11 -19.22 -15.91
C GLY A 88 -2.37 -18.67 -15.24
N SER A 89 -2.28 -18.08 -14.05
CA SER A 89 -3.39 -17.33 -13.45
C SER A 89 -3.80 -16.14 -14.32
N SER A 90 -5.11 -15.97 -14.53
CA SER A 90 -5.71 -14.86 -15.30
C SER A 90 -6.68 -14.01 -14.47
N GLY A 91 -6.63 -14.15 -13.15
CA GLY A 91 -7.51 -13.46 -12.20
C GLY A 91 -8.86 -14.17 -11.94
N PRO A 92 -9.67 -13.67 -10.97
CA PRO A 92 -9.35 -12.55 -10.08
C PRO A 92 -8.16 -12.89 -9.18
N PHE A 93 -7.30 -11.90 -8.95
CA PHE A 93 -6.09 -12.06 -8.16
C PHE A 93 -6.36 -11.79 -6.68
N PRO A 94 -5.63 -12.44 -5.74
CA PRO A 94 -5.73 -12.13 -4.33
C PRO A 94 -5.37 -10.68 -4.03
N THR A 95 -5.99 -10.10 -3.00
CA THR A 95 -5.71 -8.74 -2.56
C THR A 95 -5.43 -8.64 -1.07
N PHE A 96 -4.67 -7.61 -0.68
CA PHE A 96 -4.48 -7.18 0.71
C PHE A 96 -4.79 -5.69 0.79
N ASN A 97 -5.64 -5.28 1.74
CA ASN A 97 -6.11 -3.90 1.83
C ASN A 97 -5.54 -3.22 3.07
N LEU A 98 -4.95 -2.03 2.89
CA LEU A 98 -4.47 -1.17 3.96
C LEU A 98 -5.27 0.14 3.97
N THR A 99 -6.01 0.38 5.05
CA THR A 99 -6.67 1.67 5.28
C THR A 99 -5.67 2.65 5.90
N ILE A 100 -5.51 3.82 5.28
CA ILE A 100 -4.62 4.87 5.78
C ILE A 100 -5.26 5.57 6.96
N GLN A 101 -4.61 5.47 8.12
CA GLN A 101 -5.08 6.10 9.37
C GLN A 101 -4.33 7.39 9.71
N ASN A 102 -3.10 7.55 9.20
CA ASN A 102 -2.27 8.72 9.43
C ASN A 102 -1.39 9.00 8.20
N ASP A 103 -1.79 9.99 7.40
CA ASP A 103 -1.12 10.47 6.20
C ASP A 103 0.01 11.47 6.46
N ALA A 104 0.22 11.88 7.72
CA ALA A 104 1.36 12.71 8.11
C ALA A 104 2.66 11.90 8.29
N ALA A 105 2.57 10.57 8.34
CA ALA A 105 3.72 9.68 8.53
C ALA A 105 3.85 8.70 7.34
N PRO A 106 5.03 8.57 6.73
CA PRO A 106 5.27 7.54 5.72
C PRO A 106 5.11 6.13 6.29
N ILE A 107 4.51 5.24 5.51
CA ILE A 107 4.46 3.80 5.76
C ILE A 107 5.45 3.13 4.80
N TRP A 108 6.40 2.38 5.35
CA TRP A 108 7.37 1.59 4.58
C TRP A 108 6.94 0.14 4.59
N PHE A 109 7.10 -0.55 3.47
CA PHE A 109 6.77 -1.96 3.34
C PHE A 109 7.74 -2.69 2.43
N TYR A 110 7.76 -4.02 2.55
CA TYR A 110 8.67 -4.87 1.80
C TYR A 110 8.08 -6.25 1.55
N CYS A 111 8.71 -6.97 0.62
CA CYS A 111 8.46 -8.40 0.46
C CYS A 111 9.44 -9.21 1.32
N ALA A 112 8.90 -9.98 2.26
CA ALA A 112 9.63 -10.85 3.18
C ALA A 112 10.05 -12.21 2.56
N GLN A 113 9.82 -12.41 1.26
CA GLN A 113 10.25 -13.62 0.58
C GLN A 113 11.78 -13.69 0.49
N SER A 114 12.32 -14.81 0.98
CA SER A 114 13.76 -15.08 1.02
C SER A 114 14.20 -16.17 0.05
N LYS A 115 13.24 -16.84 -0.61
CA LYS A 115 13.48 -17.96 -1.52
C LYS A 115 12.95 -17.66 -2.93
N PRO A 116 13.67 -18.06 -3.99
CA PRO A 116 15.01 -18.69 -3.96
C PRO A 116 16.14 -17.72 -3.57
N ALA A 117 15.87 -16.41 -3.65
CA ALA A 117 16.75 -15.35 -3.19
C ALA A 117 15.93 -14.27 -2.46
N PRO A 118 16.56 -13.39 -1.65
CA PRO A 118 15.84 -12.35 -0.91
C PRO A 118 15.24 -11.27 -1.82
N HIS A 119 13.91 -11.19 -1.88
CA HIS A 119 13.19 -10.22 -2.71
C HIS A 119 13.42 -8.79 -2.25
N CYS A 120 13.40 -8.53 -0.94
CA CYS A 120 13.65 -7.19 -0.41
C CYS A 120 15.04 -6.65 -0.76
N LEU A 121 16.08 -7.48 -0.59
CA LEU A 121 17.46 -7.08 -0.94
C LEU A 121 17.66 -6.93 -2.45
N ALA A 122 16.77 -7.53 -3.26
CA ALA A 122 16.70 -7.31 -4.70
C ALA A 122 15.92 -6.04 -5.09
N GLY A 123 15.43 -5.25 -4.12
CA GLY A 123 14.74 -3.98 -4.34
C GLY A 123 13.23 -4.04 -4.25
N MET A 124 12.63 -5.17 -3.82
CA MET A 124 11.19 -5.28 -3.62
C MET A 124 10.76 -4.62 -2.29
N VAL A 125 10.83 -3.30 -2.27
CA VAL A 125 10.50 -2.37 -1.17
C VAL A 125 9.58 -1.26 -1.69
N GLY A 126 8.81 -0.65 -0.80
CA GLY A 126 7.93 0.48 -1.08
C GLY A 126 7.65 1.37 0.13
#